data_AF-S2KAS4-F1
#
_entry.id   AF-S2KAS4-F1
#
_cell.length_a   1.000
_cell.length_b   1.000
_cell.length_c   1.000
_cell.angle_alpha   90.00
_cell.angle_beta   90.00
_cell.angle_gamma   90.00
#
_symmetry.space_group_name_H-M   'P 1'
#
loop_
_entity.id
_entity.type
_entity.pdbx_description
1 polymer ?
#
loop_
_entity_poly.entity_id
_entity_poly.type
_entity_poly.pdbx_seq_one_letter_code
_entity_poly.pdbx_strand_id
1 'polypeptide(L)'
;MPHKRAKASVRKARQQEKDMPVSKDDATSEDTPKGFSRLLRFKEMAIKRQVEKKEAKKNVEALATKKNIHIQPGERMKDFVQRVESEFQHEMISVQKKSKPVSDRKKRNQETRKQKKMAKLQKELDLYGGRDFDDLKDNVKFGEVADAPPVLNKIPKARGRGKEMLDQKNKKAISSSSTTPNATEKKETGYESEEDENMKALKASHKRKIQNMSAAARIQLDNEREKVIEAYRAKKAKRMNDSGFN
;
A
#
# COMPACT_ATOMS: atom_id res chain seq x y z
N MET A 1 -56.35 -16.50 1.44
CA MET A 1 -54.94 -16.29 0.98
C MET A 1 -54.01 -17.21 1.76
N PRO A 2 -53.15 -18.02 1.11
CA PRO A 2 -52.25 -18.89 1.83
C PRO A 2 -51.02 -18.10 2.30
N HIS A 3 -50.86 -17.92 3.61
CA HIS A 3 -49.68 -17.29 4.18
C HIS A 3 -48.43 -18.14 3.90
N LYS A 4 -47.47 -17.60 3.15
CA LYS A 4 -46.17 -18.24 2.90
C LYS A 4 -45.47 -18.50 4.24
N ARG A 5 -45.33 -19.78 4.62
CA ARG A 5 -44.60 -20.19 5.82
C ARG A 5 -43.11 -19.81 5.67
N ALA A 6 -42.49 -19.38 6.77
CA ALA A 6 -41.07 -19.05 6.79
C ALA A 6 -40.20 -20.26 6.39
N LYS A 7 -39.02 -19.97 5.78
CA LYS A 7 -38.03 -20.98 5.36
C LYS A 7 -37.65 -21.91 6.52
N ALA A 8 -37.38 -23.18 6.21
CA ALA A 8 -37.08 -24.21 7.22
C ALA A 8 -35.87 -23.87 8.10
N SER A 9 -34.85 -23.21 7.54
CA SER A 9 -33.68 -22.72 8.29
C SER A 9 -34.06 -21.72 9.38
N VAL A 10 -34.94 -20.77 9.08
CA VAL A 10 -35.42 -19.77 10.04
C VAL A 10 -36.25 -20.42 11.15
N ARG A 11 -37.02 -21.46 10.82
CA ARG A 11 -37.78 -22.23 11.82
C ARG A 11 -36.86 -23.03 12.74
N LYS A 12 -35.84 -23.69 12.19
CA LYS A 12 -34.83 -24.42 12.99
C LYS A 12 -34.02 -23.48 13.88
N ALA A 13 -33.60 -22.31 13.39
CA ALA A 13 -32.89 -21.32 14.21
C ALA A 13 -33.75 -20.80 15.37
N ARG A 14 -35.05 -20.51 15.12
CA ARG A 14 -35.99 -20.11 16.17
C ARG A 14 -36.26 -21.21 17.20
N GLN A 15 -36.23 -22.48 16.79
CA GLN A 15 -36.31 -23.62 17.72
C GLN A 15 -35.03 -23.74 18.54
N GLN A 16 -33.86 -23.60 17.92
CA GLN A 16 -32.58 -23.63 18.63
C GLN A 16 -32.47 -22.49 19.66
N GLU A 17 -32.87 -21.26 19.33
CA GLU A 17 -32.94 -20.16 20.31
C GLU A 17 -33.91 -20.45 21.46
N LYS A 18 -34.94 -21.27 21.21
CA LYS A 18 -35.88 -21.71 22.24
C LYS A 18 -35.29 -22.85 23.09
N ASP A 19 -34.49 -23.71 22.52
CA ASP A 19 -33.99 -24.89 23.22
C ASP A 19 -32.61 -24.65 23.87
N MET A 20 -32.07 -23.43 23.76
CA MET A 20 -30.84 -23.03 24.44
C MET A 20 -31.02 -23.11 25.96
N PRO A 21 -30.13 -23.82 26.67
CA PRO A 21 -30.15 -23.87 28.13
C PRO A 21 -29.85 -22.47 28.68
N VAL A 22 -30.58 -22.09 29.73
CA VAL A 22 -30.28 -20.88 30.50
C VAL A 22 -28.95 -21.12 31.24
N SER A 23 -27.95 -20.29 30.97
CA SER A 23 -26.68 -20.30 31.71
C SER A 23 -26.96 -20.10 33.20
N LYS A 24 -26.27 -20.85 34.06
CA LYS A 24 -26.43 -20.76 35.52
C LYS A 24 -26.14 -19.35 36.06
N ASP A 25 -25.32 -18.58 35.33
CA ASP A 25 -24.94 -17.21 35.69
C ASP A 25 -26.03 -16.16 35.40
N ASP A 26 -27.04 -16.49 34.58
CA ASP A 26 -28.17 -15.60 34.23
C ASP A 26 -29.43 -15.85 35.08
N ALA A 27 -29.42 -16.87 35.96
CA ALA A 27 -30.56 -17.17 36.82
C ALA A 27 -30.59 -16.18 38.00
N THR A 28 -31.26 -15.04 37.81
CA THR A 28 -31.34 -13.97 38.81
C THR A 28 -32.10 -14.32 40.10
N SER A 29 -32.56 -15.57 40.26
CA SER A 29 -32.99 -16.15 41.54
C SER A 29 -33.30 -17.63 41.35
N GLU A 30 -32.81 -18.51 42.24
CA GLU A 30 -33.16 -19.93 42.24
C GLU A 30 -34.67 -20.20 42.45
N ASP A 31 -35.38 -19.16 42.90
CA ASP A 31 -36.80 -19.19 43.27
C ASP A 31 -37.76 -18.82 42.12
N THR A 32 -37.24 -18.43 40.94
CA THR A 32 -38.11 -18.14 39.78
C THR A 32 -38.31 -19.37 38.89
N PRO A 33 -39.56 -19.76 38.57
CA PRO A 33 -39.80 -20.85 37.64
C PRO A 33 -39.12 -20.61 36.28
N LYS A 34 -38.48 -21.63 35.73
CA LYS A 34 -37.70 -21.56 34.47
C LYS A 34 -38.50 -20.97 33.29
N GLY A 35 -39.81 -21.22 33.24
CA GLY A 35 -40.70 -20.65 32.22
C GLY A 35 -40.88 -19.13 32.38
N PHE A 36 -40.90 -18.65 33.62
CA PHE A 36 -41.05 -17.23 33.94
C PHE A 36 -39.77 -16.44 33.67
N SER A 37 -38.59 -16.94 34.08
CA SER A 37 -37.30 -16.30 33.79
C SER A 37 -37.06 -16.18 32.27
N ARG A 38 -37.44 -17.21 31.52
CA ARG A 38 -37.42 -17.21 30.06
C ARG A 38 -38.35 -16.16 29.44
N LEU A 39 -39.56 -16.02 29.99
CA LEU A 39 -40.53 -15.00 29.54
C LEU A 39 -40.02 -13.58 29.83
N LEU A 40 -39.42 -13.35 31.00
CA LEU A 40 -38.77 -12.08 31.32
C LEU A 40 -37.64 -11.75 30.34
N ARG A 41 -36.76 -12.70 30.03
CA ARG A 41 -35.70 -12.51 29.03
C ARG A 41 -36.24 -12.15 27.64
N PHE A 42 -37.33 -12.79 27.20
CA PHE A 42 -37.97 -12.40 25.94
C PHE A 42 -38.57 -11.00 25.99
N LYS A 43 -39.16 -10.61 27.11
CA LYS A 43 -39.67 -9.24 27.32
C LYS A 43 -38.52 -8.22 27.33
N GLU A 44 -37.42 -8.50 28.02
CA GLU A 44 -36.23 -7.65 28.04
C GLU A 44 -35.62 -7.51 26.65
N MET A 45 -35.47 -8.60 25.91
CA MET A 45 -34.99 -8.54 24.52
C MET A 45 -35.95 -7.75 23.62
N ALA A 46 -37.26 -7.86 23.82
CA ALA A 46 -38.24 -7.07 23.09
C ALA A 46 -38.13 -5.57 23.44
N ILE A 47 -37.94 -5.23 24.71
CA ILE A 47 -37.72 -3.86 25.19
C ILE A 47 -36.41 -3.30 24.59
N LYS A 48 -35.30 -4.04 24.67
CA LYS A 48 -34.01 -3.65 24.06
C LYS A 48 -34.16 -3.35 22.57
N ARG A 49 -34.82 -4.23 21.81
CA ARG A 49 -35.11 -4.01 20.38
C ARG A 49 -35.97 -2.76 20.13
N GLN A 50 -36.90 -2.42 21.03
CA GLN A 50 -37.69 -1.20 20.90
C GLN A 50 -36.86 0.05 21.21
N VAL A 51 -35.99 0.00 22.21
CA VAL A 51 -35.07 1.09 22.57
C VAL A 51 -34.08 1.34 21.43
N GLU A 52 -33.41 0.30 20.92
CA GLU A 52 -32.50 0.39 19.77
C GLU A 52 -33.17 1.01 18.54
N LYS A 53 -34.44 0.65 18.27
CA LYS A 53 -35.22 1.26 17.18
C LYS A 53 -35.51 2.75 17.42
N LYS A 54 -35.83 3.14 18.66
CA LYS A 54 -36.07 4.55 19.01
C LYS A 54 -34.78 5.36 18.90
N GLU A 55 -33.66 4.82 19.36
CA GLU A 55 -32.33 5.45 19.26
C GLU A 55 -31.87 5.57 17.81
N ALA A 56 -32.07 4.53 16.99
CA ALA A 56 -31.77 4.58 15.55
C ALA A 56 -32.56 5.70 14.85
N LYS A 57 -33.85 5.87 15.18
CA LYS A 57 -34.67 6.98 14.64
C LYS A 57 -34.14 8.35 15.06
N LYS A 58 -33.83 8.54 16.35
CA LYS A 58 -33.23 9.79 16.85
C LYS A 58 -31.90 10.11 16.17
N ASN A 59 -31.07 9.10 15.90
CA ASN A 59 -29.80 9.29 15.20
C ASN A 59 -30.01 9.69 13.73
N VAL A 60 -31.02 9.14 13.05
CA VAL A 60 -31.37 9.54 11.68
C VAL A 60 -31.86 10.99 11.64
N GLU A 61 -32.75 11.37 12.56
CA GLU A 61 -33.24 12.75 12.68
C GLU A 61 -32.11 13.73 13.01
N ALA A 62 -31.22 13.37 13.93
CA ALA A 62 -30.04 14.18 14.27
C ALA A 62 -29.04 14.30 13.12
N LEU A 63 -28.94 13.29 12.25
CA LEU A 63 -28.10 13.36 11.05
C LEU A 63 -28.74 14.25 9.98
N ALA A 64 -30.07 14.19 9.85
CA ALA A 64 -30.83 15.02 8.91
C ALA A 64 -30.77 16.52 9.26
N THR A 65 -30.79 16.86 10.53
CA THR A 65 -30.62 18.25 11.01
C THR A 65 -29.18 18.73 10.85
N LYS A 66 -28.18 17.91 11.23
CA LYS A 66 -26.75 18.28 11.09
C LYS A 66 -26.31 18.52 9.66
N LYS A 67 -26.92 17.83 8.69
CA LYS A 67 -26.57 17.94 7.27
C LYS A 67 -27.56 18.77 6.44
N ASN A 68 -28.54 19.41 7.08
CA ASN A 68 -29.55 20.21 6.38
C ASN A 68 -30.16 19.48 5.16
N ILE A 69 -30.64 18.24 5.36
CA ILE A 69 -31.27 17.40 4.32
C ILE A 69 -32.71 17.87 4.05
N HIS A 70 -32.93 19.17 4.03
CA HIS A 70 -34.20 19.81 3.71
C HIS A 70 -34.05 20.51 2.36
N ILE A 71 -35.16 20.65 1.65
CA ILE A 71 -35.21 21.36 0.36
C ILE A 71 -34.98 22.85 0.65
N GLN A 72 -34.01 23.45 -0.02
CA GLN A 72 -33.71 24.87 0.14
C GLN A 72 -34.77 25.72 -0.60
N PRO A 73 -35.07 26.94 -0.14
CA PRO A 73 -36.03 27.80 -0.81
C PRO A 73 -35.57 28.09 -2.25
N GLY A 74 -36.44 27.80 -3.22
CA GLY A 74 -36.14 27.96 -4.65
C GLY A 74 -35.44 26.77 -5.33
N GLU A 75 -35.09 25.72 -4.58
CA GLU A 75 -34.50 24.49 -5.12
C GLU A 75 -35.58 23.59 -5.75
N ARG A 76 -35.33 23.06 -6.95
CA ARG A 76 -36.22 22.04 -7.54
C ARG A 76 -35.91 20.69 -6.91
N MET A 77 -36.90 19.78 -6.90
CA MET A 77 -36.73 18.44 -6.32
C MET A 77 -35.53 17.66 -6.91
N LYS A 78 -35.27 17.82 -8.21
CA LYS A 78 -34.12 17.18 -8.88
C LYS A 78 -32.79 17.66 -8.32
N ASP A 79 -32.66 18.96 -8.09
CA ASP A 79 -31.42 19.58 -7.61
C ASP A 79 -31.17 19.21 -6.13
N PHE A 80 -32.25 19.15 -5.33
CA PHE A 80 -32.22 18.62 -3.96
C PHE A 80 -31.66 17.20 -3.90
N VAL A 81 -32.20 16.29 -4.72
CA VAL A 81 -31.74 14.89 -4.75
C VAL A 81 -30.27 14.82 -5.12
N GLN A 82 -29.85 15.55 -6.16
CA GLN A 82 -28.46 15.55 -6.63
C GLN A 82 -27.50 16.09 -5.56
N ARG A 83 -27.86 17.18 -4.88
CA ARG A 83 -27.07 17.76 -3.78
C ARG A 83 -26.91 16.77 -2.64
N VAL A 84 -28.02 16.22 -2.14
CA VAL A 84 -28.01 15.23 -1.05
C VAL A 84 -27.17 14.01 -1.46
N GLU A 85 -27.37 13.46 -2.66
CA GLU A 85 -26.55 12.33 -3.13
C GLU A 85 -25.06 12.65 -3.15
N SER A 86 -24.66 13.85 -3.59
CA SER A 86 -23.26 14.27 -3.62
C SER A 86 -22.65 14.38 -2.22
N GLU A 87 -23.39 14.92 -1.24
CA GLU A 87 -22.96 15.05 0.16
C GLU A 87 -22.74 13.66 0.80
N PHE A 88 -23.58 12.69 0.47
CA PHE A 88 -23.50 11.32 1.01
C PHE A 88 -22.59 10.39 0.20
N GLN A 89 -22.17 10.78 -1.00
CA GLN A 89 -21.38 9.93 -1.89
C GLN A 89 -20.09 9.43 -1.22
N HIS A 90 -19.35 10.32 -0.55
CA HIS A 90 -18.11 9.97 0.13
C HIS A 90 -18.36 8.99 1.30
N GLU A 91 -19.40 9.23 2.09
CA GLU A 91 -19.77 8.35 3.20
C GLU A 91 -20.20 6.97 2.71
N MET A 92 -21.02 6.92 1.67
CA MET A 92 -21.44 5.67 1.04
C MET A 92 -20.23 4.87 0.55
N ILE A 93 -19.29 5.51 -0.14
CA ILE A 93 -18.03 4.89 -0.58
C ILE A 93 -17.22 4.39 0.63
N SER A 94 -17.16 5.17 1.72
CA SER A 94 -16.44 4.79 2.93
C SER A 94 -17.05 3.55 3.61
N VAL A 95 -18.38 3.50 3.70
CA VAL A 95 -19.12 2.37 4.28
C VAL A 95 -18.94 1.13 3.41
N GLN A 96 -19.04 1.26 2.09
CA GLN A 96 -18.78 0.16 1.16
C GLN A 96 -17.35 -0.37 1.24
N LYS A 97 -16.36 0.50 1.50
CA LYS A 97 -14.97 0.08 1.71
C LYS A 97 -14.80 -0.66 3.04
N LYS A 98 -15.48 -0.22 4.09
CA LYS A 98 -15.42 -0.83 5.44
C LYS A 98 -16.19 -2.15 5.52
N SER A 99 -17.29 -2.30 4.79
CA SER A 99 -18.12 -3.51 4.80
C SER A 99 -17.46 -4.69 4.09
N LYS A 100 -16.55 -4.43 3.15
CA LYS A 100 -15.80 -5.48 2.45
C LYS A 100 -14.87 -6.17 3.46
N PRO A 101 -15.02 -7.49 3.68
CA PRO A 101 -14.11 -8.22 4.56
C PRO A 101 -12.70 -8.19 3.94
N VAL A 102 -11.75 -7.61 4.68
CA VAL A 102 -10.34 -7.57 4.29
C VAL A 102 -9.60 -8.66 5.06
N SER A 103 -8.91 -9.53 4.33
CA SER A 103 -8.01 -10.54 4.93
C SER A 103 -6.95 -9.88 5.83
N ASP A 104 -6.63 -10.50 6.95
CA ASP A 104 -5.68 -9.98 7.93
C ASP A 104 -4.28 -9.73 7.35
N ARG A 105 -3.86 -10.54 6.36
CA ARG A 105 -2.61 -10.30 5.63
C ARG A 105 -2.60 -8.93 4.94
N LYS A 106 -3.73 -8.51 4.38
CA LYS A 106 -3.87 -7.23 3.69
C LYS A 106 -3.93 -6.05 4.68
N LYS A 107 -4.53 -6.24 5.86
CA LYS A 107 -4.50 -5.24 6.95
C LYS A 107 -3.07 -4.98 7.45
N ARG A 108 -2.33 -6.04 7.80
CA ARG A 108 -0.91 -5.95 8.22
C ARG A 108 -0.04 -5.26 7.16
N ASN A 109 -0.23 -5.61 5.88
CA ASN A 109 0.50 -4.96 4.78
C ASN A 109 0.16 -3.46 4.64
N GLN A 110 -1.07 -3.06 4.94
CA GLN A 110 -1.46 -1.65 4.91
C GLN A 110 -0.87 -0.87 6.08
N GLU A 111 -0.89 -1.45 7.28
CA GLU A 111 -0.30 -0.87 8.49
C GLU A 111 1.22 -0.70 8.33
N THR A 112 1.93 -1.73 7.87
CA THR A 112 3.37 -1.65 7.60
C THR A 112 3.70 -0.59 6.55
N ARG A 113 2.87 -0.40 5.52
CA ARG A 113 3.03 0.69 4.54
C ARG A 113 2.81 2.07 5.18
N LYS A 114 1.80 2.22 6.03
CA LYS A 114 1.54 3.48 6.76
C LYS A 114 2.70 3.80 7.69
N GLN A 115 3.18 2.83 8.46
CA GLN A 115 4.36 2.96 9.33
C GLN A 115 5.60 3.36 8.54
N LYS A 116 5.87 2.72 7.40
CA LYS A 116 6.99 3.11 6.52
C LYS A 116 6.86 4.54 5.99
N LYS A 117 5.64 4.99 5.68
CA LYS A 117 5.40 6.38 5.24
C LYS A 117 5.66 7.37 6.37
N MET A 118 5.12 7.10 7.56
CA MET A 118 5.35 7.95 8.74
C MET A 118 6.82 7.96 9.15
N ALA A 119 7.50 6.82 9.11
CA ALA A 119 8.92 6.73 9.42
C ALA A 119 9.81 7.46 8.40
N LYS A 120 9.42 7.52 7.13
CA LYS A 120 10.10 8.37 6.14
C LYS A 120 9.91 9.85 6.44
N LEU A 121 8.67 10.26 6.69
CA LEU A 121 8.34 11.63 7.03
C LEU A 121 9.04 12.08 8.32
N GLN A 122 9.11 11.21 9.33
CA GLN A 122 9.86 11.47 10.55
C GLN A 122 11.36 11.58 10.28
N LYS A 123 11.94 10.69 9.47
CA LYS A 123 13.35 10.81 9.08
C LYS A 123 13.65 12.09 8.32
N GLU A 124 12.76 12.51 7.42
CA GLU A 124 12.90 13.79 6.71
C GLU A 124 12.84 14.96 7.71
N LEU A 125 11.89 14.93 8.66
CA LEU A 125 11.78 15.92 9.72
C LEU A 125 13.01 15.95 10.64
N ASP A 126 13.56 14.78 11.01
CA ASP A 126 14.75 14.66 11.85
C ASP A 126 16.01 15.14 11.12
N LEU A 127 16.13 14.87 9.81
CA LEU A 127 17.32 15.20 9.01
C LEU A 127 17.36 16.67 8.58
N TYR A 128 16.20 17.24 8.25
CA TYR A 128 16.07 18.62 7.75
C TYR A 128 15.43 19.57 8.77
N GLY A 129 15.18 19.09 10.00
CA GLY A 129 14.62 19.89 11.09
C GLY A 129 13.20 20.41 10.84
N GLY A 130 12.48 19.86 9.85
CA GLY A 130 11.14 20.30 9.47
C GLY A 130 11.09 21.71 8.87
N ARG A 131 12.22 22.28 8.44
CA ARG A 131 12.25 23.52 7.65
C ARG A 131 12.11 23.17 6.17
N ASP A 132 10.95 23.48 5.60
CA ASP A 132 10.74 23.41 4.16
C ASP A 132 11.56 24.50 3.45
N PHE A 133 11.87 24.29 2.17
CA PHE A 133 12.61 25.27 1.35
C PHE A 133 11.95 26.65 1.34
N ASP A 134 10.64 26.73 1.55
CA ASP A 134 9.88 27.97 1.60
C ASP A 134 10.14 28.81 2.86
N ASP A 135 10.59 28.19 3.96
CA ASP A 135 10.94 28.89 5.21
C ASP A 135 12.41 29.38 5.22
N LEU A 136 13.20 29.01 4.21
CA LEU A 136 14.59 29.41 4.10
C LEU A 136 14.69 30.86 3.59
N LYS A 137 14.69 31.82 4.51
CA LYS A 137 14.97 33.22 4.19
C LYS A 137 16.46 33.44 3.98
N ASP A 138 16.81 33.90 2.79
CA ASP A 138 18.16 34.36 2.47
C ASP A 138 18.43 35.69 3.18
N ASN A 139 19.36 35.68 4.14
CA ASN A 139 19.76 36.87 4.90
C ASN A 139 21.01 37.55 4.30
N VAL A 140 21.40 37.21 3.07
CA VAL A 140 22.53 37.85 2.39
C VAL A 140 22.19 39.30 2.07
N LYS A 141 23.06 40.23 2.49
CA LYS A 141 22.89 41.66 2.20
C LYS A 141 23.26 41.93 0.75
N PHE A 142 22.45 42.73 0.06
CA PHE A 142 22.70 43.10 -1.33
C PHE A 142 24.06 43.82 -1.46
N GLY A 143 24.99 43.22 -2.19
CA GLY A 143 26.38 43.69 -2.35
C GLY A 143 27.44 42.79 -1.73
N GLU A 144 27.05 41.79 -0.93
CA GLU A 144 27.96 40.72 -0.50
C GLU A 144 28.16 39.74 -1.67
N VAL A 145 29.27 39.88 -2.39
CA VAL A 145 29.69 38.87 -3.37
C VAL A 145 30.17 37.68 -2.57
N ALA A 146 29.44 36.57 -2.63
CA ALA A 146 29.89 35.33 -2.01
C ALA A 146 31.33 35.03 -2.46
N ASP A 147 32.24 34.86 -1.51
CA ASP A 147 33.61 34.46 -1.81
C ASP A 147 33.58 33.23 -2.73
N ALA A 148 34.46 33.23 -3.73
CA ALA A 148 34.54 32.12 -4.67
C ALA A 148 34.64 30.81 -3.89
N PRO A 149 33.84 29.77 -4.24
CA PRO A 149 33.83 28.54 -3.47
C PRO A 149 35.25 28.00 -3.37
N PRO A 150 35.65 27.45 -2.20
CA PRO A 150 37.02 27.01 -2.00
C PRO A 150 37.39 26.00 -3.09
N VAL A 151 38.42 26.33 -3.86
CA VAL A 151 38.90 25.45 -4.92
C VAL A 151 39.53 24.23 -4.25
N LEU A 152 38.92 23.07 -4.44
CA LEU A 152 39.42 21.81 -3.90
C LEU A 152 40.71 21.40 -4.64
N ASN A 153 41.85 21.89 -4.16
CA ASN A 153 43.19 21.50 -4.63
C ASN A 153 43.61 20.09 -4.19
N LYS A 154 42.65 19.28 -3.72
CA LYS A 154 42.93 17.95 -3.18
C LYS A 154 42.96 16.96 -4.33
N ILE A 155 44.17 16.59 -4.74
CA ILE A 155 44.38 15.51 -5.70
C ILE A 155 43.76 14.23 -5.10
N PRO A 156 42.92 13.50 -5.86
CA PRO A 156 42.31 12.27 -5.36
C PRO A 156 43.40 11.28 -4.94
N LYS A 157 43.31 10.75 -3.72
CA LYS A 157 44.19 9.66 -3.27
C LYS A 157 43.85 8.40 -4.06
N ALA A 158 44.73 8.00 -4.98
CA ALA A 158 44.60 6.72 -5.67
C ALA A 158 44.59 5.58 -4.65
N ARG A 159 43.59 4.69 -4.74
CA ARG A 159 43.52 3.45 -3.96
C ARG A 159 43.82 2.26 -4.89
N GLY A 160 44.63 1.32 -4.41
CA GLY A 160 45.03 0.12 -5.17
C GLY A 160 46.05 0.39 -6.27
N ARG A 161 46.05 -0.46 -7.32
CA ARG A 161 47.05 -0.45 -8.42
C ARG A 161 47.03 0.82 -9.31
N GLY A 162 46.10 1.75 -9.09
CA GLY A 162 46.03 3.01 -9.83
C GLY A 162 47.02 4.10 -9.40
N LYS A 163 47.81 3.88 -8.34
CA LYS A 163 48.73 4.89 -7.78
C LYS A 163 49.88 5.24 -8.74
N GLU A 164 50.49 4.24 -9.36
CA GLU A 164 51.61 4.43 -10.30
C GLU A 164 51.18 5.14 -11.60
N MET A 165 49.98 4.80 -12.11
CA MET A 165 49.39 5.45 -13.29
C MET A 165 49.03 6.91 -13.03
N LEU A 166 48.54 7.24 -11.84
CA LEU A 166 48.21 8.62 -11.45
C LEU A 166 49.49 9.47 -11.30
N ASP A 167 50.53 8.91 -10.68
CA ASP A 167 51.81 9.59 -10.49
C ASP A 167 52.53 9.86 -11.83
N GLN A 168 52.44 8.93 -12.79
CA GLN A 168 52.97 9.13 -14.14
C GLN A 168 52.18 10.17 -14.95
N LYS A 169 50.85 10.19 -14.84
CA LYS A 169 50.01 11.23 -15.47
C LYS A 169 50.28 12.61 -14.89
N ASN A 170 50.44 12.71 -13.56
CA ASN A 170 50.76 13.98 -12.90
C ASN A 170 52.14 14.50 -13.31
N LYS A 171 53.15 13.63 -13.40
CA LYS A 171 54.49 14.00 -13.93
C LYS A 171 54.43 14.47 -15.38
N LYS A 172 53.62 13.80 -16.23
CA LYS A 172 53.40 14.24 -17.62
C LYS A 172 52.71 15.60 -17.71
N ALA A 173 51.67 15.83 -16.92
CA ALA A 173 50.92 17.09 -16.92
C ALA A 173 51.78 18.29 -16.46
N ILE A 174 52.68 18.07 -15.49
CA ILE A 174 53.63 19.09 -15.01
C ILE A 174 54.74 19.34 -16.05
N SER A 175 55.16 18.30 -16.80
CA SER A 175 56.14 18.47 -17.88
C SER A 175 55.55 19.13 -19.14
N SER A 176 54.24 19.03 -19.35
CA SER A 176 53.56 19.65 -20.51
C SER A 176 53.12 21.08 -20.27
N SER A 177 53.08 21.56 -19.02
CA SER A 177 52.69 22.95 -18.71
C SER A 177 53.86 23.95 -18.78
N SER A 178 55.09 23.50 -19.03
CA SER A 178 56.28 24.36 -19.15
C SER A 178 56.62 24.76 -20.60
N THR A 179 55.83 24.34 -21.60
CA THR A 179 56.06 24.75 -23.00
C THR A 179 54.76 25.25 -23.64
N THR A 180 54.70 26.56 -23.85
CA THR A 180 53.75 27.34 -24.68
C THR A 180 52.26 27.41 -24.25
N PRO A 181 51.71 28.63 -24.06
CA PRO A 181 50.28 28.86 -24.02
C PRO A 181 49.80 29.22 -25.42
N ASN A 182 49.07 28.34 -26.09
CA ASN A 182 48.03 28.72 -27.05
C ASN A 182 47.34 27.50 -27.66
N ALA A 183 46.06 27.72 -27.96
CA ALA A 183 45.22 27.03 -28.93
C ALA A 183 44.17 26.01 -28.40
N THR A 184 42.94 26.53 -28.46
CA THR A 184 41.77 25.94 -29.12
C THR A 184 40.89 24.95 -28.35
N GLU A 185 39.73 25.48 -27.99
CA GLU A 185 38.43 24.82 -27.97
C GLU A 185 38.30 23.67 -28.98
N LYS A 186 37.94 22.48 -28.47
CA LYS A 186 37.17 21.49 -29.22
C LYS A 186 36.08 20.94 -28.30
N LYS A 187 34.85 21.39 -28.54
CA LYS A 187 33.66 20.59 -28.31
C LYS A 187 33.78 19.36 -29.20
N GLU A 188 33.54 18.16 -28.66
CA GLU A 188 32.64 17.16 -29.26
C GLU A 188 32.69 15.81 -28.54
N THR A 189 31.51 15.19 -28.51
CA THR A 189 31.22 13.76 -28.33
C THR A 189 31.32 13.20 -26.91
N GLY A 190 30.15 12.92 -26.35
CA GLY A 190 29.99 12.14 -25.12
C GLY A 190 30.63 10.78 -25.27
N TYR A 191 31.52 10.47 -24.33
CA TYR A 191 32.15 9.18 -24.18
C TYR A 191 31.12 8.23 -23.56
N GLU A 192 30.34 7.51 -24.37
CA GLU A 192 29.56 6.37 -23.87
C GLU A 192 30.55 5.27 -23.49
N SER A 193 30.81 5.10 -22.19
CA SER A 193 31.69 4.04 -21.71
C SER A 193 30.98 2.68 -21.82
N GLU A 194 31.73 1.62 -22.11
CA GLU A 194 31.24 0.23 -22.15
C GLU A 194 30.56 -0.20 -20.82
N GLU A 195 30.83 0.52 -19.73
CA GLU A 195 30.19 0.34 -18.43
C GLU A 195 28.70 0.75 -18.44
N ASP A 196 28.32 1.73 -19.28
CA ASP A 196 26.94 2.19 -19.40
C ASP A 196 26.08 1.23 -20.23
N GLU A 197 26.64 0.58 -21.25
CA GLU A 197 25.95 -0.50 -21.97
C GLU A 197 25.71 -1.72 -21.08
N ASN A 198 26.71 -2.09 -20.26
CA ASN A 198 26.56 -3.18 -19.31
C ASN A 198 25.51 -2.88 -18.24
N MET A 199 25.46 -1.63 -17.76
CA MET A 199 24.43 -1.18 -16.82
C MET A 199 23.04 -1.10 -17.48
N LYS A 200 22.96 -0.76 -18.76
CA LYS A 200 21.71 -0.76 -19.55
C LYS A 200 21.20 -2.18 -19.78
N ALA A 201 22.09 -3.12 -20.08
CA ALA A 201 21.77 -4.54 -20.21
C ALA A 201 21.34 -5.18 -18.87
N LEU A 202 22.01 -4.84 -17.77
CA LEU A 202 21.63 -5.30 -16.41
C LEU A 202 20.29 -4.71 -15.94
N LYS A 203 20.02 -3.44 -16.22
CA LYS A 203 18.72 -2.80 -15.94
C LYS A 203 17.62 -3.39 -16.83
N ALA A 204 17.93 -3.72 -18.08
CA ALA A 204 17.00 -4.39 -18.99
C ALA A 204 16.71 -5.84 -18.56
N SER A 205 17.70 -6.58 -18.08
CA SER A 205 17.51 -7.94 -17.55
C SER A 205 16.70 -7.93 -16.24
N HIS A 206 16.93 -6.96 -15.35
CA HIS A 206 16.14 -6.77 -14.12
C HIS A 206 14.69 -6.35 -14.37
N LYS A 207 14.36 -5.78 -15.53
CA LYS A 207 12.98 -5.50 -15.96
C LYS A 207 12.24 -6.73 -16.49
N ARG A 208 12.93 -7.83 -16.84
CA ARG A 208 12.34 -9.10 -17.32
C ARG A 208 11.78 -9.97 -16.18
N LYS A 209 11.06 -9.36 -15.23
CA LYS A 209 10.17 -10.14 -14.36
C LYS A 209 9.06 -10.71 -15.24
N ILE A 210 8.68 -11.97 -15.03
CA ILE A 210 7.59 -12.64 -15.78
C ILE A 210 6.33 -11.75 -15.84
N GLN A 211 6.07 -11.00 -14.77
CA GLN A 211 4.93 -10.07 -14.66
C GLN A 211 4.94 -8.90 -15.66
N ASN A 212 6.12 -8.51 -16.16
CA ASN A 212 6.30 -7.39 -17.09
C ASN A 212 6.47 -7.88 -18.55
N MET A 213 6.35 -9.18 -18.81
CA MET A 213 6.49 -9.75 -20.15
C MET A 213 5.17 -9.78 -20.91
N SER A 214 5.25 -9.63 -22.24
CA SER A 214 4.12 -9.88 -23.14
C SER A 214 3.56 -11.30 -22.93
N ALA A 215 2.27 -11.48 -23.15
CA ALA A 215 1.60 -12.78 -22.99
C ALA A 215 2.25 -13.87 -23.86
N ALA A 216 2.61 -13.54 -25.11
CA ALA A 216 3.28 -14.48 -26.02
C ALA A 216 4.64 -14.96 -25.48
N ALA A 217 5.43 -14.03 -24.93
CA ALA A 217 6.75 -14.36 -24.39
C ALA A 217 6.67 -15.15 -23.07
N ARG A 218 5.60 -14.97 -22.28
CA ARG A 218 5.34 -15.81 -21.09
C ARG A 218 5.02 -17.25 -21.48
N ILE A 219 4.15 -17.43 -22.48
CA ILE A 219 3.77 -18.76 -22.98
C ILE A 219 5.01 -19.51 -23.49
N GLN A 220 5.93 -18.84 -24.18
CA GLN A 220 7.18 -19.45 -24.63
C GLN A 220 8.05 -19.95 -23.46
N LEU A 221 8.24 -19.13 -22.41
CA LEU A 221 9.00 -19.54 -21.22
C LEU A 221 8.34 -20.68 -20.45
N ASP A 222 7.00 -20.68 -20.36
CA ASP A 222 6.27 -21.75 -19.69
C ASP A 222 6.36 -23.07 -20.49
N ASN A 223 6.24 -23.01 -21.82
CA ASN A 223 6.46 -24.17 -22.70
C ASN A 223 7.89 -24.72 -22.60
N GLU A 224 8.90 -23.86 -22.53
CA GLU A 224 10.30 -24.27 -22.33
C GLU A 224 10.50 -24.95 -20.98
N ARG A 225 9.87 -24.43 -19.91
CA ARG A 225 9.90 -25.05 -18.58
C ARG A 225 9.26 -26.43 -18.59
N GLU A 226 8.10 -26.57 -19.21
CA GLU A 226 7.42 -27.86 -19.32
C GLU A 226 8.28 -28.89 -20.06
N LYS A 227 8.88 -28.51 -21.20
CA LYS A 227 9.82 -29.38 -21.93
C LYS A 227 11.01 -29.83 -21.07
N VAL A 228 11.61 -28.93 -20.29
CA VAL A 228 12.73 -29.27 -19.40
C VAL A 228 12.29 -30.20 -18.28
N ILE A 229 11.12 -29.96 -17.69
CA ILE A 229 10.55 -30.81 -16.64
C ILE A 229 10.27 -32.22 -17.18
N GLU A 230 9.69 -32.33 -18.37
CA GLU A 230 9.42 -33.61 -19.03
C GLU A 230 10.71 -34.37 -19.34
N ALA A 231 11.71 -33.70 -19.92
CA ALA A 231 13.01 -34.29 -20.17
C ALA A 231 13.68 -34.79 -18.88
N TYR A 232 13.58 -34.02 -17.80
CA TYR A 232 14.08 -34.42 -16.49
C TYR A 232 13.31 -35.62 -15.92
N ARG A 233 11.98 -35.63 -16.02
CA ARG A 233 11.14 -36.77 -15.58
C ARG A 233 11.44 -38.04 -16.36
N ALA A 234 11.60 -37.94 -17.68
CA ALA A 234 11.97 -39.07 -18.53
C ALA A 234 13.36 -39.61 -18.17
N LYS A 235 14.34 -38.71 -17.97
CA LYS A 235 15.69 -39.10 -17.53
C LYS A 235 15.69 -39.75 -16.15
N LYS A 236 14.89 -39.23 -15.23
CA LYS A 236 14.72 -39.79 -13.89
C LYS A 236 14.04 -41.17 -13.93
N ALA A 237 13.00 -41.33 -14.74
CA ALA A 237 12.31 -42.61 -14.93
C ALA A 237 13.26 -43.67 -15.51
N LYS A 238 14.05 -43.32 -16.53
CA LYS A 238 15.12 -44.20 -17.05
C LYS A 238 16.09 -44.61 -15.95
N ARG A 239 16.58 -43.65 -15.16
CA ARG A 239 17.48 -43.93 -14.04
C ARG A 239 16.86 -44.83 -12.98
N MET A 240 15.56 -44.67 -12.67
CA MET A 240 14.86 -45.54 -11.71
C MET A 240 14.72 -46.98 -12.25
N ASN A 241 14.35 -47.13 -13.52
CA ASN A 241 14.28 -48.42 -14.21
C ASN A 241 15.66 -49.11 -14.24
N ASP A 242 16.72 -48.37 -14.59
CA ASP A 242 18.10 -48.89 -14.64
C ASP A 242 18.61 -49.28 -13.24
N SER A 243 18.12 -48.63 -12.18
CA SER A 243 18.46 -48.95 -10.79
C SER A 243 17.62 -50.08 -10.17
N GLY A 244 16.74 -50.72 -10.94
CA GLY A 244 15.94 -51.86 -10.49
C GLY A 244 14.83 -51.54 -9.50
N PHE A 245 14.49 -50.26 -9.32
CA PHE A 245 13.34 -49.82 -8.53
C PHE A 245 12.14 -49.63 -9.46
N ASN A 246 11.41 -50.71 -9.71
CA ASN A 246 10.03 -50.68 -10.22
C ASN A 246 9.07 -51.00 -9.07
#